data_AF-D7M021-F1
#
_entry.id   AF-D7M021-F1
#
_cell.length_a   1.000
_cell.length_b   1.000
_cell.length_c   1.000
_cell.angle_alpha   90.00
_cell.angle_beta   90.00
_cell.angle_gamma   90.00
#
_symmetry.space_group_name_H-M   'P 1'
#
loop_
_entity.id
_entity.type
_entity.pdbx_description
1 polymer ?
#
loop_
_entity_poly.entity_id
_entity_poly.type
_entity_poly.pdbx_seq_one_letter_code
_entity_poly.pdbx_strand_id
1 'polypeptide(L)'
;MASSETTNVPSPSNDISFYKSIGVTKIRILDPNTEVLNALRGIPNISVTVGVKKQDLDALASYDAAKNWIATNIEPYLADVNITSIIVGNEVIVEIFRE
;
A
#
# COMPACT_ATOMS: atom_id res chain seq x y z
N MET A 1 -12.71 -23.40 28.29
CA MET A 1 -12.75 -23.28 26.82
C MET A 1 -12.69 -21.80 26.50
N ALA A 2 -11.52 -21.28 26.14
CA ALA A 2 -11.36 -19.91 25.72
C ALA A 2 -11.72 -19.82 24.24
N SER A 3 -12.61 -18.88 23.90
CA SER A 3 -13.10 -18.62 22.55
C SER A 3 -11.93 -18.30 21.62
N SER A 4 -11.72 -19.17 20.62
CA SER A 4 -10.83 -18.90 19.49
C SER A 4 -11.51 -17.88 18.59
N GLU A 5 -11.26 -16.59 18.82
CA GLU A 5 -11.47 -15.57 17.78
C GLU A 5 -10.41 -15.80 16.70
N THR A 6 -10.69 -16.71 15.77
CA THR A 6 -9.91 -16.84 14.54
C THR A 6 -10.13 -15.55 13.77
N THR A 7 -9.15 -14.65 13.79
CA THR A 7 -9.06 -13.53 12.86
C THR A 7 -8.94 -14.11 11.46
N ASN A 8 -10.07 -14.39 10.81
CA ASN A 8 -10.14 -14.87 9.44
C ASN A 8 -9.95 -13.69 8.48
N VAL A 9 -8.83 -12.98 8.64
CA VAL A 9 -8.40 -11.96 7.68
C VAL A 9 -8.16 -12.71 6.37
N PRO A 10 -8.92 -12.41 5.30
CA PRO A 10 -8.70 -13.07 4.04
C PRO A 10 -7.25 -12.83 3.59
N SER A 11 -6.64 -13.80 2.92
CA SER A 11 -5.34 -13.53 2.29
C SER A 11 -5.49 -12.35 1.32
N PRO A 12 -4.43 -11.55 1.08
CA PRO A 12 -4.51 -10.43 0.14
C PRO A 12 -5.10 -10.83 -1.23
N SER A 13 -4.82 -12.04 -1.71
CA SER A 13 -5.40 -12.59 -2.94
C SER A 13 -6.92 -12.79 -2.87
N ASN A 14 -7.46 -13.22 -1.72
CA ASN A 14 -8.90 -13.37 -1.52
C ASN A 14 -9.59 -12.01 -1.52
N ASP A 15 -9.01 -11.02 -0.82
CA ASP A 15 -9.53 -9.64 -0.81
C ASP A 15 -9.52 -9.02 -2.21
N ILE A 16 -8.43 -9.16 -2.96
CA ILE A 16 -8.33 -8.64 -4.33
C ILE A 16 -9.35 -9.33 -5.25
N SER A 17 -9.55 -10.63 -5.10
CA SER A 17 -10.56 -11.38 -5.85
C SER A 17 -11.97 -10.90 -5.53
N PHE A 18 -12.26 -10.62 -4.25
CA PHE A 18 -13.53 -10.05 -3.81
C PHE A 18 -13.72 -8.63 -4.33
N TYR A 19 -12.72 -7.76 -4.22
CA TYR A 19 -12.76 -6.40 -4.76
C TYR A 19 -13.06 -6.40 -6.25
N LYS A 20 -12.44 -7.31 -7.01
CA LYS A 20 -12.74 -7.50 -8.42
C LYS A 20 -14.18 -7.97 -8.67
N SER A 21 -14.72 -8.88 -7.85
CA SER A 21 -16.07 -9.40 -8.04
C SER A 21 -17.16 -8.34 -7.81
N ILE A 22 -16.87 -7.32 -7.00
CA ILE A 22 -17.77 -6.18 -6.75
C ILE A 22 -17.44 -4.95 -7.60
N GLY A 23 -16.51 -5.05 -8.55
CA GLY A 23 -16.20 -3.98 -9.51
C GLY A 23 -15.29 -2.86 -9.00
N VAL A 24 -14.51 -3.08 -7.94
CA VAL A 24 -13.48 -2.14 -7.51
C VAL A 24 -12.36 -2.06 -8.55
N THR A 25 -12.00 -0.85 -8.94
CA THR A 25 -10.96 -0.57 -9.94
C THR A 25 -9.81 0.27 -9.40
N LYS A 26 -9.88 0.71 -8.14
CA LYS A 26 -8.84 1.52 -7.48
C LYS A 26 -8.63 1.02 -6.06
N ILE A 27 -7.38 0.74 -5.71
CA ILE A 27 -6.97 0.29 -4.38
C ILE A 27 -5.91 1.24 -3.84
N ARG A 28 -6.07 1.67 -2.59
CA ARG A 28 -5.03 2.36 -1.83
C ARG A 28 -4.48 1.40 -0.78
N ILE A 29 -3.18 1.13 -0.83
CA ILE A 29 -2.45 0.48 0.27
C ILE A 29 -1.82 1.57 1.13
N LEU A 30 -1.91 1.45 2.45
CA LEU A 30 -1.45 2.49 3.37
C LEU A 30 0.08 2.50 3.54
N ASP A 31 0.71 1.37 3.23
CA ASP A 31 2.16 1.18 3.27
C ASP A 31 2.61 0.24 2.12
N PRO A 32 3.91 0.15 1.81
CA PRO A 32 4.41 -0.72 0.74
C PRO A 32 4.44 -2.20 1.19
N ASN A 33 3.28 -2.77 1.51
CA ASN A 33 3.16 -4.16 1.93
C ASN A 33 3.47 -5.12 0.77
N THR A 34 4.56 -5.87 0.90
CA THR A 34 5.04 -6.84 -0.10
C THR A 34 4.02 -7.92 -0.43
N GLU A 35 3.26 -8.43 0.54
CA GLU A 35 2.27 -9.50 0.30
C GLU A 35 1.11 -8.97 -0.56
N VAL A 36 0.62 -7.76 -0.25
CA VAL A 36 -0.44 -7.12 -1.02
C VAL A 36 0.03 -6.75 -2.43
N LEU A 37 1.22 -6.17 -2.56
CA LEU A 37 1.80 -5.82 -3.86
C LEU A 37 2.03 -7.05 -4.73
N ASN A 38 2.48 -8.18 -4.15
CA ASN A 38 2.60 -9.44 -4.87
C ASN A 38 1.24 -10.00 -5.32
N ALA A 39 0.21 -9.88 -4.48
CA ALA A 39 -1.14 -10.34 -4.84
C ALA A 39 -1.80 -9.46 -5.93
N LEU A 40 -1.33 -8.23 -6.11
CA LEU A 40 -1.78 -7.30 -7.16
C LEU A 40 -1.08 -7.50 -8.51
N ARG A 41 -0.04 -8.35 -8.59
CA ARG A 41 0.69 -8.62 -9.84
C ARG A 41 -0.23 -9.24 -10.89
N GLY A 42 -0.18 -8.69 -12.11
CA GLY A 42 -0.92 -9.16 -13.27
C GLY A 42 -2.44 -8.93 -13.19
N ILE A 43 -2.94 -8.20 -12.19
CA ILE A 43 -4.37 -7.94 -12.04
C ILE A 43 -4.79 -6.80 -12.99
N PRO A 44 -5.65 -7.07 -14.00
CA PRO A 44 -6.04 -6.06 -14.97
C PRO A 44 -7.02 -5.06 -14.34
N ASN A 45 -7.04 -3.84 -14.86
CA ASN A 45 -8.03 -2.80 -14.54
C ASN A 45 -8.11 -2.37 -13.06
N ILE A 46 -7.10 -2.70 -12.25
CA ILE A 46 -6.93 -2.16 -10.90
C ILE A 46 -5.79 -1.14 -10.92
N SER A 47 -6.06 0.08 -10.51
CA SER A 47 -5.04 1.11 -10.26
C SER A 47 -4.67 1.10 -8.79
N VAL A 48 -3.38 1.10 -8.48
CA VAL A 48 -2.87 1.00 -7.12
C VAL A 48 -2.24 2.33 -6.71
N THR A 49 -2.55 2.76 -5.50
CA THR A 49 -1.89 3.89 -4.84
C THR A 49 -1.15 3.37 -3.62
N VAL A 50 0.14 3.71 -3.50
CA VAL A 50 1.00 3.24 -2.40
C VAL A 50 1.26 4.35 -1.40
N GLY A 51 0.91 4.13 -0.14
CA GLY A 51 1.20 5.05 0.95
C GLY A 51 2.64 4.94 1.45
N VAL A 52 3.19 6.08 1.86
CA VAL A 52 4.42 6.15 2.65
C VAL A 52 4.07 6.07 4.13
N LYS A 53 4.78 5.22 4.88
CA LYS A 53 4.59 5.10 6.33
C LYS A 53 4.96 6.41 7.00
N LYS A 54 4.19 6.82 8.02
CA LYS A 54 4.45 8.06 8.76
C LYS A 54 5.88 8.12 9.32
N GLN A 55 6.37 7.01 9.87
CA GLN A 55 7.74 6.94 10.42
C GLN A 55 8.86 7.06 9.38
N ASP A 56 8.57 6.89 8.09
CA ASP A 56 9.59 6.99 7.04
C ASP A 56 9.74 8.45 6.57
N LEU A 57 8.80 9.34 6.88
CA LEU A 57 8.72 10.70 6.30
C LEU A 57 9.98 11.54 6.55
N ASP A 58 10.49 11.54 7.78
CA ASP A 58 11.68 12.33 8.14
C ASP A 58 12.92 11.85 7.37
N ALA A 59 13.08 10.54 7.22
CA ALA A 59 14.19 9.97 6.45
C ALA A 59 14.08 10.31 4.97
N LEU A 60 12.85 10.31 4.42
CA LEU A 60 12.58 10.58 3.01
C LEU A 60 12.75 12.06 2.61
N ALA A 61 13.03 12.96 3.56
CA ALA A 61 13.48 14.31 3.25
C ALA A 61 14.85 14.32 2.55
N SER A 62 15.66 13.26 2.69
CA SER A 62 16.91 13.08 1.95
C SER A 62 16.66 12.47 0.56
N TYR A 63 17.26 13.06 -0.48
CA TYR A 63 17.15 12.55 -1.85
C TYR A 63 17.63 11.09 -1.98
N ASP A 64 18.77 10.74 -1.37
CA ASP A 64 19.30 9.37 -1.47
C ASP A 64 18.40 8.37 -0.74
N ALA A 65 17.83 8.77 0.40
CA ALA A 65 16.86 7.94 1.12
C ALA A 65 15.57 7.75 0.31
N ALA A 66 15.04 8.82 -0.30
CA ALA A 66 13.87 8.76 -1.17
C ALA A 66 14.10 7.88 -2.39
N LYS A 67 15.27 8.02 -3.05
CA LYS A 67 15.67 7.18 -4.18
C LYS A 67 15.73 5.70 -3.79
N ASN A 68 16.35 5.40 -2.65
CA ASN A 68 16.45 4.02 -2.15
C ASN A 68 15.07 3.45 -1.78
N TRP A 69 14.19 4.27 -1.22
CA TRP A 69 12.82 3.86 -0.91
C TRP A 69 12.03 3.52 -2.17
N ILE A 70 12.14 4.31 -3.24
CA ILE A 70 11.52 4.00 -4.54
C ILE A 70 12.05 2.68 -5.11
N ALA A 71 13.39 2.53 -5.14
CA ALA A 71 14.04 1.32 -5.66
C ALA A 71 13.64 0.05 -4.87
N THR A 72 13.39 0.19 -3.56
CA THR A 72 13.03 -0.93 -2.69
C THR A 72 11.53 -1.26 -2.76
N ASN A 73 10.67 -0.25 -2.76
CA ASN A 73 9.24 -0.42 -2.50
C ASN A 73 8.35 -0.32 -3.74
N ILE A 74 8.83 0.31 -4.82
CA ILE A 74 8.02 0.61 -6.01
C ILE A 74 8.57 -0.09 -7.25
N GLU A 75 9.85 0.10 -7.57
CA GLU A 75 10.47 -0.44 -8.78
C GLU A 75 10.24 -1.96 -8.99
N PRO A 76 10.28 -2.83 -7.97
CA PRO A 76 10.08 -4.27 -8.15
C PRO A 76 8.71 -4.67 -8.67
N TYR A 77 7.72 -3.76 -8.63
CA TYR A 77 6.32 -4.02 -8.96
C TYR A 77 5.84 -3.27 -10.21
N LEU A 78 6.63 -2.35 -10.78
CA LEU A 78 6.18 -1.52 -11.90
C LEU A 78 5.89 -2.30 -13.19
N ALA A 79 6.45 -3.51 -13.35
CA ALA A 79 6.27 -4.31 -14.56
C ALA A 79 4.88 -4.97 -14.64
N ASP A 80 4.25 -5.25 -13.49
CA ASP A 80 3.05 -6.08 -13.40
C ASP A 80 2.02 -5.60 -12.37
N VAL A 81 2.30 -4.52 -11.64
CA VAL A 81 1.32 -3.80 -10.82
C VAL A 81 1.13 -2.40 -11.38
N ASN A 82 -0.11 -2.03 -11.67
CA ASN A 82 -0.46 -0.71 -12.17
C ASN A 82 -0.47 0.34 -11.04
N ILE A 83 0.73 0.67 -10.55
CA ILE A 83 0.94 1.74 -9.56
C ILE A 83 0.80 3.09 -10.25
N THR A 84 -0.17 3.89 -9.80
CA THR A 84 -0.53 5.17 -10.44
C THR A 84 -0.15 6.38 -9.60
N SER A 85 0.04 6.21 -8.29
CA SER A 85 0.45 7.29 -7.41
C SER A 85 1.09 6.77 -6.12
N ILE A 86 1.89 7.64 -5.50
CA ILE A 86 2.47 7.46 -4.17
C ILE A 86 1.91 8.58 -3.29
N ILE A 87 1.32 8.22 -2.16
CA ILE A 87 0.81 9.20 -1.18
C ILE A 87 1.85 9.37 -0.09
N VAL A 88 2.49 10.54 -0.06
CA VAL A 88 3.47 10.91 0.97
C VAL A 88 2.74 11.54 2.15
N GLY A 89 2.62 10.76 3.23
CA GLY A 89 1.96 11.18 4.47
C GLY A 89 0.49 10.77 4.55
N ASN A 90 0.13 10.12 5.66
CA ASN A 90 -1.26 9.95 6.07
C ASN A 90 -1.48 10.81 7.31
N GLU A 91 -2.35 11.82 7.20
CA GLU A 91 -2.77 12.70 8.32
C GLU A 91 -1.69 13.65 8.91
N VAL A 92 -0.55 13.81 8.24
CA VAL A 92 0.57 14.65 8.71
C VAL A 92 0.14 16.09 9.01
N ILE A 93 -0.77 16.64 8.21
CA ILE A 93 -1.22 18.04 8.35
C ILE A 93 -2.18 18.21 9.55
N VAL A 94 -2.93 17.18 9.94
CA VAL A 94 -3.94 17.29 11.02
C VAL A 94 -3.29 17.40 12.40
N GLU A 95 -2.09 16.86 12.58
CA GLU A 95 -1.33 16.97 13.83
C GLU A 95 -0.63 18.33 13.99
N ILE A 96 -0.30 19.02 12.90
CA ILE A 96 0.43 20.30 12.95
C ILE A 96 -0.46 21.47 13.43
N PHE A 97 -1.79 21.34 13.33
CA PHE A 97 -2.74 22.40 13.71
C PHE A 97 -3.44 22.18 15.06
N ARG A 98 -2.93 21.28 15.91
CA ARG A 98 -3.39 21.13 17.30
C ARG A 98 -2.42 21.83 18.26
N GLU A 99 -2.36 23.16 18.19
CA GLU A 99 -1.80 24.03 19.23
C GLU A 99 -2.84 25.05 19.69
#